data_AF-A0A897Q5E6-F1
#
_entry.id   AF-A0A897Q5E6-F1
#
_cell.length_a   1.000
_cell.length_b   1.000
_cell.length_c   1.000
_cell.angle_alpha   90.00
_cell.angle_beta   90.00
_cell.angle_gamma   90.00
#
_symmetry.space_group_name_H-M   'P 1'
#
loop_
_entity.id
_entity.type
_entity.pdbx_description
1 polymer ?
#
loop_
_entity_poly.entity_id
_entity_poly.type
_entity_poly.pdbx_seq_one_letter_code
_entity_poly.pdbx_strand_id
1 'polypeptide(L)'
;LQRVRELTVQATTGTNSDSDLSSIQDEIKSRLDEIDRVSGQTQFNGVNVLAKDGSMKIQVGANDGQTISIDLQKIDSSTLGLKGFGVAGTALKLSDSITQVGASGALKDVKLDAVAKALDVDASTLTLHNVQDSTNGTYVVSSGSDNYAVSVDDATGNVVLNKATVAYTDATGSGSIKDTYVKVAADPTTGDATGFVTIQGKNFALTADAIKNGGDAPTDSTGEDVGDITTKAEFKGASTADPLALLDKAIASVDKFRSSLGAVQNRLSSAVTNLNNTTTNLSEAQSRIQDADYAT
;
A
#
# COMPACT_ATOMS: atom_id res chain seq x y z
N LEU A 1 -2.07 -5.73 -12.05
CA LEU A 1 -0.60 -5.90 -11.90
C LEU A 1 0.13 -6.06 -13.23
N GLN A 2 -0.13 -7.10 -14.04
CA GLN A 2 0.58 -7.27 -15.34
C GLN A 2 0.44 -6.06 -16.27
N ARG A 3 -0.77 -5.50 -16.40
CA ARG A 3 -1.00 -4.26 -17.14
C ARG A 3 -0.19 -3.07 -16.61
N VAL A 4 -0.07 -2.94 -15.28
CA VAL A 4 0.76 -1.89 -14.63
C VAL A 4 2.23 -2.10 -14.98
N ARG A 5 2.69 -3.35 -15.06
CA ARG A 5 4.05 -3.70 -15.51
C ARG A 5 4.31 -3.31 -16.96
N GLU A 6 3.38 -3.61 -17.88
CA GLU A 6 3.48 -3.18 -19.28
C GLU A 6 3.57 -1.65 -19.40
N LEU A 7 2.70 -0.93 -18.68
CA LEU A 7 2.69 0.53 -18.63
C LEU A 7 4.01 1.10 -18.06
N THR A 8 4.56 0.45 -17.05
CA THR A 8 5.86 0.83 -16.46
C THR A 8 7.00 0.63 -17.44
N VAL A 9 7.02 -0.48 -18.18
CA VAL A 9 7.99 -0.71 -19.26
C VAL A 9 7.85 0.38 -20.32
N GLN A 10 6.61 0.66 -20.77
CA GLN A 10 6.34 1.72 -21.75
C GLN A 10 6.87 3.08 -21.28
N ALA A 11 6.62 3.44 -20.01
CA ALA A 11 7.14 4.68 -19.41
C ALA A 11 8.67 4.73 -19.40
N THR A 12 9.33 3.59 -19.15
CA THR A 12 10.80 3.52 -18.98
C THR A 12 11.57 3.40 -20.30
N THR A 13 11.02 2.73 -21.31
CA THR A 13 11.75 2.42 -22.56
C THR A 13 11.44 3.37 -23.72
N GLY A 14 10.35 4.15 -23.64
CA GLY A 14 9.94 5.08 -24.69
C GLY A 14 10.56 6.46 -24.55
N THR A 15 10.67 7.20 -25.67
CA THR A 15 10.86 8.67 -25.65
C THR A 15 9.50 9.32 -25.35
N ASN A 16 9.05 9.19 -24.11
CA ASN A 16 7.76 9.70 -23.66
C ASN A 16 7.86 11.19 -23.35
N SER A 17 6.86 11.98 -23.76
CA SER A 17 6.67 13.33 -23.27
C SER A 17 6.12 13.32 -21.84
N ASP A 18 6.19 14.46 -21.15
CA ASP A 18 5.59 14.61 -19.82
C ASP A 18 4.06 14.39 -19.82
N SER A 19 3.38 14.68 -20.93
CA SER A 19 1.96 14.38 -21.13
C SER A 19 1.71 12.88 -21.30
N ASP A 20 2.62 12.16 -21.97
CA ASP A 20 2.51 10.71 -22.13
C ASP A 20 2.71 10.01 -20.78
N LEU A 21 3.74 10.41 -20.02
CA LEU A 21 3.98 9.87 -18.67
C LEU A 21 2.82 10.15 -17.72
N SER A 22 2.20 11.34 -17.80
CA SER A 22 1.00 11.65 -17.02
C SER A 22 -0.16 10.73 -17.41
N SER A 23 -0.39 10.51 -18.70
CA SER A 23 -1.48 9.64 -19.18
C SER A 23 -1.27 8.18 -18.78
N ILE A 24 -0.02 7.70 -18.84
CA ILE A 24 0.37 6.37 -18.35
C ILE A 24 0.13 6.28 -16.84
N GLN A 25 0.52 7.31 -16.08
CA GLN A 25 0.30 7.37 -14.63
C GLN A 25 -1.18 7.34 -14.26
N ASP A 26 -2.05 8.02 -15.01
CA ASP A 26 -3.50 8.00 -14.81
C ASP A 26 -4.10 6.61 -15.05
N GLU A 27 -3.63 5.91 -16.10
CA GLU A 27 -4.05 4.52 -16.32
C GLU A 27 -3.57 3.62 -15.17
N ILE A 28 -2.30 3.75 -14.74
CA ILE A 28 -1.75 3.00 -13.61
C ILE A 28 -2.58 3.23 -12.34
N LYS A 29 -2.88 4.49 -12.00
CA LYS A 29 -3.70 4.85 -10.84
C LYS A 29 -5.07 4.18 -10.91
N SER A 30 -5.73 4.26 -12.07
CA SER A 30 -7.03 3.58 -12.28
C SER A 30 -6.95 2.06 -12.07
N ARG A 31 -5.82 1.42 -12.43
CA ARG A 31 -5.62 -0.02 -12.17
C ARG A 31 -5.35 -0.33 -10.70
N LEU A 32 -4.67 0.55 -9.97
CA LEU A 32 -4.43 0.39 -8.54
C LEU A 32 -5.73 0.61 -7.75
N ASP A 33 -6.51 1.62 -8.11
CA ASP A 33 -7.85 1.87 -7.54
C ASP A 33 -8.77 0.66 -7.78
N GLU A 34 -8.69 0.01 -8.94
CA GLU A 34 -9.44 -1.22 -9.22
C GLU A 34 -8.95 -2.41 -8.37
N ILE A 35 -7.65 -2.51 -8.07
CA ILE A 35 -7.13 -3.52 -7.13
C ILE A 35 -7.73 -3.30 -5.74
N ASP A 36 -7.74 -2.05 -5.27
CA ASP A 36 -8.28 -1.69 -3.95
C ASP A 36 -9.79 -1.91 -3.88
N ARG A 37 -10.51 -1.59 -4.96
CA ARG A 37 -11.94 -1.87 -5.09
C ARG A 37 -12.22 -3.37 -5.02
N VAL A 38 -11.48 -4.19 -5.78
CA VAL A 38 -11.63 -5.65 -5.76
C VAL A 38 -11.31 -6.20 -4.38
N SER A 39 -10.25 -5.71 -3.73
CA SER A 39 -9.88 -6.09 -2.37
C SER A 39 -11.00 -5.82 -1.36
N GLY A 40 -11.56 -4.60 -1.40
CA GLY A 40 -12.59 -4.18 -0.46
C GLY A 40 -13.98 -4.76 -0.72
N GLN A 41 -14.31 -5.11 -1.97
CA GLN A 41 -15.66 -5.55 -2.35
C GLN A 41 -15.80 -7.06 -2.56
N THR A 42 -14.71 -7.81 -2.70
CA THR A 42 -14.80 -9.27 -2.90
C THR A 42 -15.22 -9.94 -1.60
N GLN A 43 -16.43 -10.48 -1.59
CA GLN A 43 -17.03 -11.08 -0.41
C GLN A 43 -17.68 -12.43 -0.71
N PHE A 44 -17.57 -13.34 0.26
CA PHE A 44 -18.29 -14.60 0.27
C PHE A 44 -19.02 -14.75 1.61
N ASN A 45 -20.34 -14.92 1.54
CA ASN A 45 -21.21 -15.05 2.73
C ASN A 45 -20.98 -13.93 3.77
N GLY A 46 -20.85 -12.67 3.32
CA GLY A 46 -20.60 -11.51 4.18
C GLY A 46 -19.16 -11.36 4.68
N VAL A 47 -18.25 -12.28 4.35
CA VAL A 47 -16.82 -12.18 4.70
C VAL A 47 -16.05 -11.59 3.53
N ASN A 48 -15.42 -10.43 3.74
CA ASN A 48 -14.51 -9.83 2.76
C ASN A 48 -13.20 -10.63 2.75
N VAL A 49 -12.97 -11.40 1.68
CA VAL A 49 -11.92 -12.43 1.63
C VAL A 49 -10.52 -11.87 1.35
N LEU A 50 -10.42 -10.60 0.94
CA LEU A 50 -9.16 -9.93 0.60
C LEU A 50 -8.89 -8.65 1.42
N ALA A 51 -9.84 -8.22 2.26
CA ALA A 51 -9.78 -6.92 2.92
C ALA A 51 -9.00 -6.93 4.25
N LYS A 52 -8.80 -8.11 4.84
CA LYS A 52 -8.08 -8.28 6.11
C LYS A 52 -7.48 -9.67 6.23
N ASP A 53 -6.45 -9.78 7.06
CA ASP A 53 -5.92 -11.06 7.48
C ASP A 53 -6.93 -11.81 8.35
N GLY A 54 -6.96 -13.13 8.21
CA GLY A 54 -7.84 -13.98 8.99
C GLY A 54 -7.77 -15.43 8.59
N SER A 55 -8.67 -16.23 9.15
CA SER A 55 -8.80 -17.64 8.77
C SER A 55 -10.27 -18.01 8.68
N MET A 56 -10.67 -18.71 7.62
CA MET A 56 -11.98 -19.35 7.50
C MET A 56 -11.81 -20.85 7.62
N LYS A 57 -12.59 -21.49 8.49
CA LYS A 57 -12.59 -22.96 8.63
C LYS A 57 -13.85 -23.52 8.01
N ILE A 58 -13.68 -24.46 7.09
CA ILE A 58 -14.77 -25.21 6.47
C ILE A 58 -14.72 -26.62 7.05
N GLN A 59 -15.78 -27.04 7.74
CA GLN A 59 -15.90 -28.42 8.18
C GLN A 59 -16.26 -29.31 6.98
N VAL A 60 -15.45 -30.35 6.78
CA VAL A 60 -15.52 -31.23 5.61
C VAL A 60 -15.62 -32.70 6.00
N GLY A 61 -15.94 -32.97 7.26
CA GLY A 61 -16.10 -34.32 7.77
C GLY A 61 -17.18 -34.37 8.85
N ALA A 62 -17.65 -35.59 9.13
CA ALA A 62 -18.78 -35.85 10.00
C ALA A 62 -18.49 -35.56 11.49
N ASN A 63 -17.22 -35.58 11.89
CA ASN A 63 -16.81 -35.34 13.26
C ASN A 63 -16.26 -33.92 13.45
N ASP A 64 -16.46 -33.38 14.65
CA ASP A 64 -15.91 -32.09 15.04
C ASP A 64 -14.39 -32.03 14.84
N GLY A 65 -13.91 -30.90 14.34
CA GLY A 65 -12.48 -30.66 14.08
C GLY A 65 -11.98 -31.15 12.72
N GLN A 66 -12.79 -31.85 11.91
CA GLN A 66 -12.44 -32.21 10.54
C GLN A 66 -12.60 -31.02 9.59
N THR A 67 -11.72 -30.02 9.72
CA THR A 67 -11.81 -28.76 8.98
C THR A 67 -10.67 -28.54 8.00
N ILE A 68 -10.97 -27.86 6.90
CA ILE A 68 -9.98 -27.22 6.03
C ILE A 68 -9.97 -25.72 6.37
N SER A 69 -8.81 -25.23 6.79
CA SER A 69 -8.59 -23.80 6.99
C SER A 69 -8.20 -23.13 5.67
N ILE A 70 -8.74 -21.95 5.45
CA ILE A 70 -8.38 -21.02 4.38
C ILE A 70 -7.82 -19.79 5.08
N ASP A 71 -6.53 -19.55 4.87
CA ASP A 71 -5.88 -18.35 5.40
C ASP A 71 -6.22 -17.19 4.48
N LEU A 72 -6.94 -16.21 5.01
CA LEU A 72 -7.25 -14.96 4.33
C LEU A 72 -6.11 -13.98 4.57
N GLN A 73 -5.75 -13.24 3.54
CA GLN A 73 -4.72 -12.21 3.60
C GLN A 73 -5.26 -10.91 3.04
N LYS A 74 -4.87 -9.79 3.65
CA LYS A 74 -5.14 -8.47 3.11
C LYS A 74 -4.31 -8.26 1.85
N ILE A 75 -4.95 -8.15 0.70
CA ILE A 75 -4.29 -7.92 -0.59
C ILE A 75 -4.86 -6.65 -1.20
N ASP A 76 -4.14 -5.55 -1.07
CA ASP A 76 -4.47 -4.26 -1.69
C ASP A 76 -3.20 -3.52 -2.13
N SER A 77 -3.33 -2.35 -2.75
CA SER A 77 -2.20 -1.56 -3.22
C SER A 77 -1.21 -1.26 -2.09
N SER A 78 -1.69 -1.08 -0.86
CA SER A 78 -0.85 -0.84 0.32
C SER A 78 -0.06 -2.07 0.73
N THR A 79 -0.69 -3.24 0.90
CA THR A 79 0.02 -4.47 1.30
C THR A 79 0.90 -5.03 0.18
N LEU A 80 0.60 -4.70 -1.07
CA LEU A 80 1.47 -4.97 -2.22
C LEU A 80 2.61 -3.97 -2.36
N GLY A 81 2.68 -2.93 -1.52
CA GLY A 81 3.72 -1.89 -1.56
C GLY A 81 3.60 -0.91 -2.73
N LEU A 82 2.47 -0.91 -3.44
CA LEU A 82 2.20 -0.09 -4.63
C LEU A 82 1.48 1.22 -4.32
N LYS A 83 1.24 1.52 -3.04
CA LYS A 83 0.70 2.82 -2.63
C LYS A 83 1.70 3.92 -3.03
N GLY A 84 1.20 4.94 -3.75
CA GLY A 84 2.04 6.01 -4.28
C GLY A 84 2.87 5.62 -5.49
N PHE A 85 2.61 4.47 -6.13
CA PHE A 85 3.41 4.01 -7.27
C PHE A 85 3.34 5.01 -8.42
N GLY A 86 4.46 5.71 -8.64
CA GLY A 86 4.66 6.67 -9.71
C GLY A 86 5.64 6.17 -10.77
N VAL A 87 5.38 6.49 -12.03
CA VAL A 87 6.34 6.41 -13.15
C VAL A 87 6.60 7.77 -13.80
N ALA A 88 5.81 8.78 -13.45
CA ALA A 88 6.02 10.16 -13.82
C ALA A 88 6.87 10.86 -12.74
N GLY A 89 7.92 11.59 -13.16
CA GLY A 89 8.78 12.36 -12.26
C GLY A 89 10.17 11.75 -12.02
N THR A 90 10.91 12.38 -11.11
CA THR A 90 12.27 11.97 -10.75
C THR A 90 12.24 11.18 -9.45
N ALA A 91 12.95 10.06 -9.42
CA ALA A 91 13.07 9.27 -8.19
C ALA A 91 13.85 10.05 -7.13
N LEU A 92 13.33 10.07 -5.91
CA LEU A 92 14.00 10.69 -4.77
C LEU A 92 15.22 9.84 -4.39
N LYS A 93 16.38 10.49 -4.21
CA LYS A 93 17.58 9.81 -3.75
C LYS A 93 17.51 9.63 -2.23
N LEU A 94 17.54 8.39 -1.78
CA LEU A 94 17.41 8.04 -0.37
C LEU A 94 18.68 7.33 0.11
N SER A 95 19.02 7.53 1.38
CA SER A 95 20.02 6.73 2.07
C SER A 95 19.55 5.28 2.26
N ASP A 96 20.45 4.42 2.74
CA ASP A 96 20.03 3.16 3.36
C ASP A 96 19.05 3.41 4.52
N SER A 97 18.26 2.39 4.85
CA SER A 97 17.27 2.46 5.93
C SER A 97 17.95 2.76 7.27
N ILE A 98 17.42 3.75 7.98
CA ILE A 98 17.89 4.22 9.27
C ILE A 98 17.11 3.49 10.36
N THR A 99 17.80 2.68 11.16
CA THR A 99 17.19 1.92 12.26
C THR A 99 17.48 2.55 13.63
N GLN A 100 18.47 3.43 13.71
CA GLN A 100 18.84 4.13 14.94
C GLN A 100 19.20 5.59 14.66
N VAL A 101 18.87 6.48 15.59
CA VAL A 101 19.10 7.92 15.53
C VAL A 101 19.74 8.42 16.82
N GLY A 102 20.34 9.61 16.82
CA GLY A 102 21.06 10.17 17.96
C GLY A 102 22.58 10.32 17.77
N ALA A 103 23.21 11.02 18.71
CA ALA A 103 24.64 11.27 18.70
C ALA A 103 25.47 10.02 19.02
N SER A 104 26.69 9.96 18.50
CA SER A 104 27.64 8.86 18.71
C SER A 104 27.81 8.56 20.21
N GLY A 105 27.22 7.46 20.68
CA GLY A 105 27.27 7.00 22.08
C GLY A 105 25.91 6.86 22.79
N ALA A 106 24.81 7.42 22.27
CA ALA A 106 23.48 7.33 22.88
C ALA A 106 22.38 7.07 21.84
N LEU A 107 22.64 6.15 20.90
CA LEU A 107 21.70 5.80 19.84
C LEU A 107 20.37 5.27 20.41
N LYS A 108 19.29 5.68 19.78
CA LYS A 108 17.93 5.22 20.06
C LYS A 108 17.37 4.52 18.83
N ASP A 109 16.68 3.42 19.06
CA ASP A 109 15.95 2.75 18.00
C ASP A 109 14.84 3.66 17.48
N VAL A 110 14.70 3.67 16.16
CA VAL A 110 13.67 4.44 15.45
C VAL A 110 12.29 3.85 15.75
N LYS A 111 11.37 4.70 16.21
CA LYS A 111 9.98 4.32 16.51
C LYS A 111 9.03 4.82 15.43
N LEU A 112 8.45 3.88 14.69
CA LEU A 112 7.51 4.16 13.59
C LEU A 112 6.05 3.88 13.95
N ASP A 113 5.75 3.42 15.16
CA ASP A 113 4.39 3.03 15.56
C ASP A 113 3.35 4.16 15.40
N ALA A 114 3.75 5.39 15.74
CA ALA A 114 2.89 6.56 15.59
C ALA A 114 2.62 6.86 14.11
N VAL A 115 3.63 6.73 13.25
CA VAL A 115 3.53 6.91 11.79
C VAL A 115 2.67 5.82 11.17
N ALA A 116 2.90 4.55 11.56
CA ALA A 116 2.14 3.39 11.13
C ALA A 116 0.65 3.56 11.42
N LYS A 117 0.32 3.97 12.65
CA LYS A 117 -1.06 4.27 13.05
C LYS A 117 -1.66 5.45 12.27
N ALA A 118 -0.87 6.48 12.00
CA ALA A 118 -1.32 7.65 11.26
C ALA A 118 -1.60 7.37 9.78
N LEU A 119 -0.85 6.45 9.16
CA LEU A 119 -0.99 6.03 7.76
C LEU A 119 -1.91 4.82 7.56
N ASP A 120 -2.37 4.20 8.65
CA ASP A 120 -3.13 2.95 8.69
C ASP A 120 -2.40 1.79 7.97
N VAL A 121 -1.13 1.62 8.31
CA VAL A 121 -0.26 0.56 7.78
C VAL A 121 0.46 -0.16 8.91
N ASP A 122 1.03 -1.33 8.60
CA ASP A 122 1.86 -2.08 9.54
C ASP A 122 3.23 -1.39 9.71
N ALA A 123 3.73 -1.25 10.94
CA ALA A 123 5.00 -0.58 11.19
C ALA A 123 6.20 -1.29 10.51
N SER A 124 6.11 -2.59 10.25
CA SER A 124 7.15 -3.37 9.57
C SER A 124 7.29 -3.08 8.08
N THR A 125 6.30 -2.42 7.47
CA THR A 125 6.36 -2.00 6.06
C THR A 125 6.98 -0.62 5.89
N LEU A 126 7.21 0.09 7.00
CA LEU A 126 7.76 1.43 7.01
C LEU A 126 9.28 1.40 7.18
N THR A 127 9.96 2.27 6.46
CA THR A 127 11.41 2.48 6.59
C THR A 127 11.73 3.96 6.65
N LEU A 128 12.61 4.35 7.58
CA LEU A 128 13.09 5.72 7.71
C LEU A 128 14.33 5.91 6.81
N HIS A 129 14.39 7.02 6.09
CA HIS A 129 15.51 7.38 5.24
C HIS A 129 15.86 8.86 5.41
N ASN A 130 17.12 9.18 5.18
CA ASN A 130 17.54 10.56 4.90
C ASN A 130 17.50 10.79 3.39
N VAL A 131 17.02 11.96 2.98
CA VAL A 131 17.07 12.36 1.58
C VAL A 131 18.48 12.83 1.23
N GLN A 132 19.05 12.22 0.20
CA GLN A 132 20.38 12.55 -0.32
C GLN A 132 20.27 13.64 -1.39
N ASP A 133 19.93 14.85 -0.96
CA ASP A 133 19.88 16.05 -1.79
C ASP A 133 21.01 17.04 -1.47
N SER A 134 20.96 18.23 -2.08
CA SER A 134 21.93 19.29 -1.83
C SER A 134 21.82 19.93 -0.43
N THR A 135 20.70 19.71 0.27
CA THR A 135 20.33 20.39 1.51
C THR A 135 20.61 19.54 2.75
N ASN A 136 20.74 18.20 2.62
CA ASN A 136 21.11 17.23 3.66
C ASN A 136 20.48 17.50 5.04
N GLY A 137 19.42 16.77 5.40
CA GLY A 137 18.74 16.93 6.69
C GLY A 137 17.22 16.74 6.66
N THR A 138 16.67 16.42 5.49
CA THR A 138 15.27 16.02 5.32
C THR A 138 15.14 14.53 5.58
N TYR A 139 14.31 14.16 6.54
CA TYR A 139 13.96 12.77 6.80
C TYR A 139 12.62 12.43 6.16
N VAL A 140 12.55 11.22 5.61
CA VAL A 140 11.30 10.67 5.08
C VAL A 140 11.06 9.27 5.60
N VAL A 141 9.78 8.96 5.83
CA VAL A 141 9.34 7.58 5.98
C VAL A 141 8.75 7.11 4.67
N SER A 142 9.32 6.04 4.12
CA SER A 142 8.80 5.37 2.94
C SER A 142 7.69 4.40 3.34
N SER A 143 6.54 4.51 2.67
CA SER A 143 5.38 3.63 2.82
C SER A 143 4.95 3.17 1.44
N GLY A 144 5.48 2.03 0.99
CA GLY A 144 5.39 1.65 -0.42
C GLY A 144 6.29 2.55 -1.27
N SER A 145 5.73 3.20 -2.29
CA SER A 145 6.45 4.17 -3.13
C SER A 145 6.31 5.62 -2.65
N ASP A 146 5.34 5.90 -1.77
CA ASP A 146 5.19 7.23 -1.18
C ASP A 146 6.29 7.48 -0.15
N ASN A 147 6.90 8.66 -0.20
CA ASN A 147 7.79 9.16 0.83
C ASN A 147 7.07 10.28 1.60
N TYR A 148 6.95 10.15 2.90
CA TYR A 148 6.32 11.15 3.76
C TYR A 148 7.37 11.91 4.54
N ALA A 149 7.30 13.23 4.56
CA ALA A 149 8.21 14.06 5.36
C ALA A 149 7.96 13.79 6.84
N VAL A 150 9.05 13.64 7.59
CA VAL A 150 8.98 13.41 9.03
C VAL A 150 9.96 14.27 9.80
N SER A 151 9.59 14.52 11.05
CA SER A 151 10.49 15.04 12.07
C SER A 151 10.94 13.89 12.96
N VAL A 152 12.25 13.86 13.21
CA VAL A 152 12.92 12.80 13.95
C VAL A 152 13.53 13.41 15.19
N ASP A 153 13.11 12.92 16.36
CA ASP A 153 13.72 13.27 17.63
C ASP A 153 14.91 12.34 17.91
N ASP A 154 16.12 12.87 17.74
CA ASP A 154 17.38 12.20 18.03
C ASP A 154 17.54 11.78 19.51
N ALA A 155 16.81 12.40 20.45
CA ALA A 155 16.92 12.10 21.88
C ALA A 155 16.08 10.88 22.29
N THR A 156 14.90 10.70 21.68
CA THR A 156 13.96 9.63 22.03
C THR A 156 13.81 8.54 20.96
N GLY A 157 14.26 8.80 19.73
CA GLY A 157 14.03 7.94 18.57
C GLY A 157 12.62 8.05 17.99
N ASN A 158 11.82 9.00 18.46
CA ASN A 158 10.44 9.17 17.99
C ASN A 158 10.43 9.80 16.59
N VAL A 159 9.56 9.28 15.73
CA VAL A 159 9.31 9.82 14.39
C VAL A 159 7.86 10.29 14.30
N VAL A 160 7.66 11.51 13.79
CA VAL A 160 6.33 12.09 13.62
C VAL A 160 6.19 12.64 12.21
N LEU A 161 5.04 12.41 11.59
CA LEU A 161 4.73 12.94 10.26
C LEU A 161 4.61 14.46 10.30
N ASN A 162 5.25 15.11 9.34
CA ASN A 162 5.04 16.53 9.10
C ASN A 162 3.66 16.73 8.49
N LYS A 163 3.05 17.84 8.88
CA LYS A 163 1.72 18.24 8.41
C LYS A 163 1.76 19.61 7.77
N ALA A 164 0.78 19.86 6.92
CA ALA A 164 0.54 21.17 6.36
C ALA A 164 -0.94 21.55 6.47
N THR A 165 -1.19 22.84 6.68
CA THR A 165 -2.46 23.48 6.33
C THR A 165 -2.26 24.25 5.04
N VAL A 166 -3.00 23.86 4.01
CA VAL A 166 -2.82 24.34 2.64
C VAL A 166 -4.09 25.05 2.18
N ALA A 167 -3.95 26.33 1.85
CA ALA A 167 -4.98 27.11 1.17
C ALA A 167 -4.90 26.92 -0.35
N TYR A 168 -6.05 26.96 -1.02
CA TYR A 168 -6.15 26.90 -2.47
C TYR A 168 -7.37 27.68 -2.98
N THR A 169 -7.39 28.01 -4.26
CA THR A 169 -8.59 28.48 -4.97
C THR A 169 -8.91 27.58 -6.14
N ASP A 170 -10.18 27.30 -6.38
CA ASP A 170 -10.67 26.55 -7.53
C ASP A 170 -11.82 27.28 -8.24
N ALA A 171 -12.44 26.63 -9.23
CA ALA A 171 -13.57 27.18 -9.97
C ALA A 171 -14.81 27.48 -9.10
N THR A 172 -14.88 26.93 -7.89
CA THR A 172 -15.97 27.11 -6.92
C THR A 172 -15.64 28.14 -5.83
N GLY A 173 -14.37 28.52 -5.67
CA GLY A 173 -13.91 29.56 -4.75
C GLY A 173 -12.67 29.15 -3.94
N SER A 174 -12.47 29.78 -2.78
CA SER A 174 -11.35 29.46 -1.88
C SER A 174 -11.68 28.24 -1.00
N GLY A 175 -10.71 27.34 -0.86
CA GLY A 175 -10.76 26.18 0.03
C GLY A 175 -9.48 26.03 0.85
N SER A 176 -9.51 25.11 1.82
CA SER A 176 -8.34 24.77 2.62
C SER A 176 -8.36 23.32 3.06
N ILE A 177 -7.22 22.65 3.03
CA ILE A 177 -7.01 21.33 3.64
C ILE A 177 -6.14 21.52 4.89
N LYS A 178 -6.62 21.06 6.04
CA LYS A 178 -5.89 21.12 7.31
C LYS A 178 -5.28 19.75 7.63
N ASP A 179 -4.18 19.77 8.39
CA ASP A 179 -3.53 18.56 8.91
C ASP A 179 -3.17 17.51 7.84
N THR A 180 -2.95 17.92 6.58
CA THR A 180 -2.57 16.95 5.55
C THR A 180 -1.12 16.54 5.71
N TYR A 181 -0.83 15.25 5.57
CA TYR A 181 0.55 14.76 5.58
C TYR A 181 1.30 15.22 4.33
N VAL A 182 2.53 15.66 4.52
CA VAL A 182 3.38 16.16 3.44
C VAL A 182 4.11 14.99 2.79
N LYS A 183 3.94 14.80 1.48
CA LYS A 183 4.72 13.85 0.69
C LYS A 183 5.97 14.52 0.12
N VAL A 184 7.01 13.75 -0.17
CA VAL A 184 8.27 14.27 -0.70
C VAL A 184 8.61 13.58 -2.01
N ALA A 185 9.00 14.37 -3.00
CA ALA A 185 9.59 13.90 -4.25
C ALA A 185 10.81 14.75 -4.61
N ALA A 186 11.56 14.33 -5.62
CA ALA A 186 12.60 15.18 -6.21
C ALA A 186 11.96 16.17 -7.19
N ASP A 187 12.37 17.44 -7.13
CA ASP A 187 12.06 18.39 -8.18
C ASP A 187 12.65 17.88 -9.52
N PRO A 188 11.87 17.84 -10.61
CA PRO A 188 12.36 17.29 -11.87
C PRO A 188 13.47 18.14 -12.54
N THR A 189 13.59 19.40 -12.15
CA THR A 189 14.56 20.35 -12.69
C THR A 189 15.82 20.40 -11.84
N THR A 190 15.68 20.51 -10.52
CA THR A 190 16.83 20.68 -9.61
C THR A 190 17.30 19.36 -9.00
N GLY A 191 16.41 18.37 -8.88
CA GLY A 191 16.67 17.12 -8.17
C GLY A 191 16.59 17.24 -6.65
N ASP A 192 16.25 18.42 -6.11
CA ASP A 192 16.16 18.67 -4.67
C ASP A 192 14.84 18.13 -4.09
N ALA A 193 14.84 17.82 -2.79
CA ALA A 193 13.63 17.38 -2.11
C ALA A 193 12.58 18.50 -2.11
N THR A 194 11.38 18.20 -2.61
CA THR A 194 10.24 19.11 -2.60
C THR A 194 9.05 18.42 -1.94
N GLY A 195 8.50 19.09 -0.93
CA GLY A 195 7.24 18.69 -0.31
C GLY A 195 6.07 18.93 -1.25
N PHE A 196 5.09 18.05 -1.28
CA PHE A 196 3.87 18.25 -2.04
C PHE A 196 2.66 17.65 -1.33
N VAL A 197 1.48 18.11 -1.73
CA VAL A 197 0.18 17.59 -1.30
C VAL A 197 -0.69 17.31 -2.51
N THR A 198 -1.64 16.39 -2.37
CA THR A 198 -2.61 16.09 -3.41
C THR A 198 -3.93 16.78 -3.11
N ILE A 199 -4.36 17.69 -3.99
CA ILE A 199 -5.62 18.44 -3.89
C ILE A 199 -6.46 18.11 -5.12
N GLN A 200 -7.68 17.62 -4.92
CA GLN A 200 -8.59 17.20 -5.99
C GLN A 200 -7.94 16.25 -7.01
N GLY A 201 -7.08 15.35 -6.52
CA GLY A 201 -6.39 14.36 -7.34
C GLY A 201 -5.13 14.85 -8.06
N LYS A 202 -4.79 16.14 -7.97
CA LYS A 202 -3.58 16.74 -8.54
C LYS A 202 -2.56 17.08 -7.48
N ASN A 203 -1.29 16.95 -7.80
CA ASN A 203 -0.20 17.25 -6.87
C ASN A 203 0.26 18.71 -6.97
N PHE A 204 0.51 19.34 -5.83
CA PHE A 204 1.01 20.71 -5.76
C PHE A 204 2.19 20.80 -4.79
N ALA A 205 3.27 21.40 -5.27
CA ALA A 205 4.47 21.66 -4.48
C ALA A 205 4.17 22.65 -3.35
N LEU A 206 4.77 22.38 -2.20
CA LEU A 206 4.80 23.20 -1.00
C LEU A 206 6.15 23.90 -0.86
N THR A 207 6.24 24.81 0.10
CA THR A 207 7.52 25.44 0.45
C THR A 207 8.47 24.46 1.14
N ALA A 208 9.76 24.79 1.16
CA ALA A 208 10.78 24.00 1.85
C ALA A 208 10.52 23.85 3.35
N ASP A 209 9.71 24.73 3.97
CA ASP A 209 9.37 24.66 5.39
C ASP A 209 8.56 23.40 5.73
N ALA A 210 7.77 22.89 4.78
CA ALA A 210 6.92 21.72 4.96
C ALA A 210 7.69 20.40 5.14
N ILE A 211 8.95 20.34 4.70
CA ILE A 211 9.78 19.12 4.74
C ILE A 211 10.93 19.18 5.74
N LYS A 212 11.08 20.29 6.48
CA LYS A 212 12.15 20.41 7.49
C LYS A 212 11.97 19.38 8.60
N ASN A 213 13.09 18.87 9.10
CA ASN A 213 13.12 18.11 10.34
C ASN A 213 12.95 19.07 11.54
N GLY A 214 11.83 18.95 12.25
CA GLY A 214 11.52 19.74 13.45
C GLY A 214 12.13 19.19 14.75
N GLY A 215 12.83 18.04 14.71
CA GLY A 215 13.41 17.42 15.91
C GLY A 215 12.34 16.87 16.86
N ASP A 216 12.37 17.32 18.12
CA ASP A 216 11.45 16.94 19.22
C ASP A 216 10.00 17.44 19.03
N ALA A 217 9.74 18.22 17.98
CA ALA A 217 8.39 18.60 17.59
C ALA A 217 8.18 18.38 16.08
N PRO A 218 7.01 17.85 15.66
CA PRO A 218 6.67 17.81 14.25
C PRO A 218 6.57 19.22 13.68
N THR A 219 7.04 19.40 12.45
CA THR A 219 6.73 20.58 11.65
C THR A 219 5.27 20.52 11.20
N ASP A 220 4.47 21.44 11.74
CA ASP A 220 3.12 21.76 11.26
C ASP A 220 3.20 23.07 10.48
N SER A 221 3.35 22.98 9.14
CA SER A 221 3.41 24.16 8.28
C SER A 221 2.01 24.71 8.05
N THR A 222 1.64 25.76 8.80
CA THR A 222 0.26 26.29 8.76
C THR A 222 0.02 27.39 7.71
N GLY A 223 1.01 27.70 6.86
CA GLY A 223 1.01 28.88 5.98
C GLY A 223 1.16 28.59 4.49
N GLU A 224 0.92 27.35 4.05
CA GLU A 224 1.06 27.00 2.64
C GLU A 224 -0.12 27.52 1.82
N ASP A 225 0.16 28.21 0.72
CA ASP A 225 -0.85 28.63 -0.26
C ASP A 225 -0.42 28.16 -1.64
N VAL A 226 -1.16 27.20 -2.21
CA VAL A 226 -0.89 26.72 -3.55
C VAL A 226 -1.51 27.62 -4.62
N GLY A 227 -2.37 28.57 -4.28
CA GLY A 227 -3.05 29.45 -5.23
C GLY A 227 -4.11 28.73 -6.05
N ASP A 228 -4.29 29.15 -7.31
CA ASP A 228 -5.33 28.62 -8.19
C ASP A 228 -4.98 27.25 -8.79
N ILE A 229 -5.59 26.20 -8.26
CA ILE A 229 -5.34 24.81 -8.68
C ILE A 229 -5.95 24.48 -10.05
N THR A 230 -6.76 25.36 -10.63
CA THR A 230 -7.30 25.18 -11.99
C THR A 230 -6.27 25.56 -13.05
N THR A 231 -5.41 26.53 -12.77
CA THR A 231 -4.41 27.07 -13.71
C THR A 231 -2.98 26.72 -13.33
N LYS A 232 -2.69 26.44 -12.06
CA LYS A 232 -1.35 26.11 -11.60
C LYS A 232 -0.88 24.77 -12.15
N ALA A 233 0.39 24.74 -12.56
CA ALA A 233 1.04 23.54 -13.02
C ALA A 233 1.08 22.48 -11.91
N GLU A 234 0.68 21.27 -12.26
CA GLU A 234 0.77 20.11 -11.38
C GLU A 234 2.22 19.70 -11.18
N PHE A 235 2.57 19.46 -9.92
CA PHE A 235 3.86 18.90 -9.55
C PHE A 235 3.89 17.41 -9.93
N LYS A 236 4.93 16.96 -10.65
CA LYS A 236 4.97 15.60 -11.22
C LYS A 236 5.04 14.48 -10.17
N GLY A 237 5.22 14.81 -8.90
CA GLY A 237 5.28 13.84 -7.81
C GLY A 237 6.54 12.99 -7.85
N ALA A 238 6.57 11.95 -7.03
CA ALA A 238 7.70 11.02 -6.96
C ALA A 238 7.54 9.91 -8.01
N SER A 239 8.62 9.62 -8.73
CA SER A 239 8.76 8.34 -9.42
C SER A 239 9.25 7.28 -8.44
N THR A 240 8.70 6.07 -8.58
CA THR A 240 9.06 4.92 -7.76
C THR A 240 10.50 4.50 -8.06
N ALA A 241 11.32 4.30 -7.04
CA ALA A 241 12.63 3.69 -7.21
C ALA A 241 12.48 2.21 -7.61
N ASP A 242 13.17 1.79 -8.67
CA ASP A 242 13.12 0.43 -9.23
C ASP A 242 11.70 -0.13 -9.41
N PRO A 243 10.84 0.53 -10.22
CA PRO A 243 9.40 0.26 -10.27
C PRO A 243 9.08 -1.18 -10.73
N LEU A 244 9.90 -1.74 -11.63
CA LEU A 244 9.72 -3.13 -12.08
C LEU A 244 10.03 -4.15 -10.99
N ALA A 245 11.06 -3.91 -10.17
CA ALA A 245 11.40 -4.81 -9.07
C ALA A 245 10.29 -4.84 -8.01
N LEU A 246 9.69 -3.69 -7.73
CA LEU A 246 8.54 -3.58 -6.83
C LEU A 246 7.30 -4.31 -7.39
N LEU A 247 7.00 -4.15 -8.68
CA LEU A 247 5.89 -4.86 -9.32
C LEU A 247 6.11 -6.38 -9.34
N ASP A 248 7.34 -6.84 -9.57
CA ASP A 248 7.66 -8.27 -9.56
C ASP A 248 7.49 -8.85 -8.14
N LYS A 249 7.84 -8.11 -7.07
CA LYS A 249 7.53 -8.47 -5.67
C LYS A 249 6.03 -8.54 -5.40
N ALA A 250 5.25 -7.58 -5.90
CA ALA A 250 3.80 -7.57 -5.76
C ALA A 250 3.15 -8.76 -6.48
N ILE A 251 3.58 -9.07 -7.71
CA ILE A 251 3.11 -10.24 -8.47
C ILE A 251 3.45 -11.53 -7.73
N ALA A 252 4.67 -11.68 -7.23
CA ALA A 252 5.08 -12.85 -6.46
C ALA A 252 4.22 -13.06 -5.20
N SER A 253 3.83 -11.97 -4.53
CA SER A 253 2.94 -12.03 -3.36
C SER A 253 1.54 -12.54 -3.73
N VAL A 254 0.97 -12.05 -4.84
CA VAL A 254 -0.33 -12.54 -5.36
C VAL A 254 -0.24 -14.01 -5.81
N ASP A 255 0.84 -14.41 -6.48
CA ASP A 255 1.02 -15.79 -6.93
C ASP A 255 1.17 -16.77 -5.77
N LYS A 256 1.84 -16.36 -4.69
CA LYS A 256 1.90 -17.13 -3.44
C LYS A 256 0.50 -17.35 -2.85
N PHE A 257 -0.32 -16.31 -2.80
CA PHE A 257 -1.70 -16.42 -2.30
C PHE A 257 -2.59 -17.29 -3.20
N ARG A 258 -2.47 -17.15 -4.53
CA ARG A 258 -3.18 -18.02 -5.49
C ARG A 258 -2.77 -19.47 -5.36
N SER A 259 -1.49 -19.74 -5.10
CA SER A 259 -0.98 -21.09 -4.87
C SER A 259 -1.61 -21.72 -3.63
N SER A 260 -1.71 -20.99 -2.50
CA SER A 260 -2.39 -21.48 -1.30
C SER A 260 -3.87 -21.75 -1.54
N LEU A 261 -4.57 -20.89 -2.29
CA LEU A 261 -5.97 -21.12 -2.65
C LEU A 261 -6.14 -22.35 -3.57
N GLY A 262 -5.22 -22.59 -4.50
CA GLY A 262 -5.21 -23.79 -5.32
C GLY A 262 -5.01 -25.07 -4.49
N ALA A 263 -4.13 -25.03 -3.49
CA ALA A 263 -3.97 -26.14 -2.56
C ALA A 263 -5.24 -26.41 -1.74
N VAL A 264 -5.91 -25.35 -1.26
CA VAL A 264 -7.20 -25.45 -0.58
C VAL A 264 -8.26 -26.04 -1.51
N GLN A 265 -8.34 -25.61 -2.76
CA GLN A 265 -9.27 -26.15 -3.76
C GLN A 265 -9.06 -27.66 -3.98
N ASN A 266 -7.81 -28.10 -4.08
CA ASN A 266 -7.47 -29.52 -4.23
C ASN A 266 -7.90 -30.34 -3.00
N ARG A 267 -7.69 -29.79 -1.80
CA ARG A 267 -8.12 -30.43 -0.55
C ARG A 267 -9.64 -30.50 -0.43
N LEU A 268 -10.35 -29.43 -0.80
CA LEU A 268 -11.81 -29.40 -0.81
C LEU A 268 -12.38 -30.42 -1.82
N SER A 269 -11.84 -30.49 -3.04
CA SER A 269 -12.24 -31.47 -4.05
C SER A 269 -12.06 -32.92 -3.57
N SER A 270 -10.92 -33.18 -2.91
CA SER A 270 -10.64 -34.49 -2.32
C SER A 270 -11.61 -34.82 -1.19
N ALA A 271 -11.90 -33.84 -0.32
CA ALA A 271 -12.85 -34.02 0.77
C ALA A 271 -14.28 -34.25 0.25
N VAL A 272 -14.72 -33.50 -0.77
CA VAL A 272 -16.01 -33.70 -1.44
C VAL A 272 -16.11 -35.09 -2.04
N THR A 273 -15.06 -35.58 -2.71
CA THR A 273 -15.03 -36.93 -3.28
C THR A 273 -15.18 -37.99 -2.18
N ASN A 274 -14.48 -37.82 -1.05
CA ASN A 274 -14.58 -38.73 0.09
C ASN A 274 -15.97 -38.69 0.75
N LEU A 275 -16.55 -37.50 0.92
CA LEU A 275 -17.91 -37.33 1.45
C LEU A 275 -18.97 -37.96 0.56
N ASN A 276 -18.85 -37.81 -0.76
CA ASN A 276 -19.75 -38.47 -1.71
C ASN A 276 -19.64 -40.01 -1.60
N ASN A 277 -18.43 -40.56 -1.56
CA ASN A 277 -18.23 -42.01 -1.37
C ASN A 277 -18.84 -42.49 -0.04
N THR A 278 -18.62 -41.73 1.04
CA THR A 278 -19.19 -42.05 2.36
C THR A 278 -20.71 -41.99 2.33
N THR A 279 -21.29 -41.00 1.66
CA THR A 279 -22.75 -40.85 1.49
C THR A 279 -23.33 -42.02 0.70
N THR A 280 -22.69 -42.41 -0.40
CA THR A 280 -23.10 -43.60 -1.19
C THR A 280 -23.04 -44.86 -0.33
N ASN A 281 -21.94 -45.11 0.38
CA ASN A 281 -21.78 -46.27 1.25
C ASN A 281 -22.82 -46.31 2.39
N LEU A 282 -23.12 -45.16 3.00
CA LEU A 282 -24.14 -45.06 4.04
C LEU A 282 -25.55 -45.28 3.49
N SER A 283 -25.84 -44.77 2.28
CA SER A 283 -27.11 -45.02 1.60
C SER A 283 -27.30 -46.51 1.29
N GLU A 284 -26.27 -47.19 0.79
CA GLU A 284 -26.29 -48.64 0.56
C GLU A 284 -26.44 -49.44 1.85
N ALA A 285 -25.72 -49.06 2.90
CA ALA A 285 -25.85 -49.69 4.21
C ALA A 285 -27.25 -49.51 4.80
N GLN A 286 -27.83 -48.31 4.67
CA GLN A 286 -29.18 -48.01 5.13
C GLN A 286 -30.23 -48.81 4.34
N SER A 287 -30.09 -48.90 3.02
CA SER A 287 -30.96 -49.72 2.17
C SER A 287 -30.91 -51.20 2.57
N ARG A 288 -29.72 -51.77 2.84
CA ARG A 288 -29.60 -53.17 3.29
C ARG A 288 -30.22 -53.42 4.66
N ILE A 289 -30.11 -52.45 5.58
CA ILE A 289 -30.75 -52.54 6.90
C ILE A 289 -32.27 -52.46 6.76
N GLN A 290 -32.77 -51.53 5.95
CA GLN A 290 -34.19 -51.35 5.73
C GLN A 290 -34.82 -52.56 5.03
N ASP A 291 -34.15 -53.14 4.03
CA ASP A 291 -34.59 -54.38 3.37
C ASP A 291 -34.59 -55.58 4.33
N ALA A 292 -33.61 -55.66 5.25
CA ALA A 292 -33.57 -56.71 6.26
C ALA A 292 -34.70 -56.58 7.29
N ASP A 293 -35.05 -55.35 7.70
CA ASP A 293 -36.16 -55.05 8.61
C ASP A 293 -37.53 -55.33 7.95
N TYR A 294 -37.66 -55.09 6.64
CA TYR A 294 -38.88 -55.40 5.89
C TYR A 294 -39.12 -56.90 5.65
N ALA A 295 -38.08 -57.73 5.82
CA ALA A 295 -38.14 -59.17 5.56
C ALA A 295 -38.52 -60.02 6.79
N THR A 296 -38.77 -59.41 7.95
CA THR A 296 -39.21 -60.05 9.21
C THR A 296 -40.67 -59.79 9.54
#